data_AF-A0A6B1DQF1-F1
#
_entry.id   AF-A0A6B1DQF1-F1
#
_cell.length_a   1.000
_cell.length_b   1.000
_cell.length_c   1.000
_cell.angle_alpha   90.00
_cell.angle_beta   90.00
_cell.angle_gamma   90.00
#
_symmetry.space_group_name_H-M   'P 1'
#
loop_
_entity.id
_entity.type
_entity.pdbx_description
1 polymer ?
#
loop_
_entity_poly.entity_id
_entity_poly.type
_entity_poly.pdbx_seq_one_letter_code
_entity_poly.pdbx_strand_id
1 'polypeptide(L)' 'MAVAPVSVLLKLPGSERTALAMALWDSLTDAEREAELVLTPEQELELDRRWAAHLEDPASAIPWAEVRRQLLGSR' A
#
# COMPACT_ATOMS: atom_id res chain seq x y z
N MET A 1 -5.78 6.36 -28.14
CA MET A 1 -5.46 7.57 -27.36
C MET A 1 -3.98 7.54 -27.02
N ALA A 2 -3.28 8.68 -27.05
CA ALA A 2 -1.89 8.74 -26.61
C ALA A 2 -1.86 8.75 -25.07
N VAL A 3 -1.17 7.78 -24.47
CA VAL A 3 -0.92 7.77 -23.02
C VAL A 3 0.11 8.85 -22.72
N ALA A 4 -0.21 9.76 -21.80
CA ALA A 4 0.77 10.75 -21.36
C ALA A 4 1.98 10.00 -20.74
N PRO A 5 3.22 10.33 -21.14
CA PRO A 5 4.38 9.68 -20.55
C PRO A 5 4.48 10.02 -19.06
N VAL A 6 4.91 9.08 -18.24
CA VAL A 6 5.03 9.25 -16.78
C VAL A 6 5.85 10.49 -16.41
N SER A 7 6.85 10.84 -17.23
CA SER A 7 7.66 12.06 -17.07
C SER A 7 6.86 13.37 -17.09
N VAL A 8 5.70 13.40 -17.75
CA VAL A 8 4.78 14.54 -17.75
C VAL A 8 3.95 14.55 -16.46
N LEU A 9 3.44 13.40 -16.02
CA LEU A 9 2.66 13.28 -14.78
C LEU A 9 3.48 13.66 -13.55
N LEU A 10 4.79 13.37 -13.56
CA LEU A 10 5.71 13.74 -12.48
C LEU A 10 5.92 15.26 -12.34
N LYS A 11 5.57 16.06 -13.34
CA LYS A 11 5.64 17.54 -13.28
C LYS A 11 4.44 18.18 -12.59
N LEU A 12 3.37 17.42 -12.35
CA LEU A 12 2.19 17.92 -11.63
C LEU A 12 2.57 18.28 -10.18
N PRO A 13 1.89 19.27 -9.56
CA PRO A 13 1.97 19.51 -8.13
C PRO A 13 1.75 18.24 -7.30
N GLY A 14 2.37 18.16 -6.13
CA GLY A 14 2.28 16.97 -5.27
C GLY A 14 0.83 16.55 -4.98
N SER A 15 -0.04 17.51 -4.68
CA SER A 15 -1.47 17.29 -4.44
C SER A 15 -2.19 16.70 -5.65
N GLU A 16 -1.89 17.20 -6.86
CA GLU A 16 -2.48 16.69 -8.10
C GLU A 16 -1.99 15.28 -8.42
N ARG A 17 -0.71 14.97 -8.15
CA ARG A 17 -0.19 13.60 -8.29
C ARG A 17 -0.87 12.64 -7.32
N THR A 18 -1.08 13.06 -6.06
CA THR A 18 -1.81 12.23 -5.08
C THR A 18 -3.26 12.00 -5.52
N ALA A 19 -3.95 13.05 -5.95
CA ALA A 19 -5.33 12.93 -6.44
C ALA A 19 -5.42 12.01 -7.68
N LEU A 20 -4.48 12.15 -8.62
CA LEU A 20 -4.40 11.29 -9.79
C LEU A 20 -4.11 9.83 -9.42
N ALA A 21 -3.17 9.59 -8.49
CA ALA A 21 -2.86 8.24 -8.03
C ALA A 21 -4.08 7.56 -7.40
N MET A 22 -4.85 8.30 -6.59
CA MET A 22 -6.09 7.80 -6.00
C MET A 22 -7.17 7.55 -7.05
N ALA A 23 -7.35 8.47 -8.01
CA ALA A 23 -8.31 8.30 -9.10
C ALA A 23 -7.97 7.09 -9.99
N LEU A 24 -6.68 6.83 -10.25
CA LEU A 24 -6.24 5.64 -10.96
C LEU A 24 -6.49 4.37 -10.14
N TRP A 25 -6.19 4.40 -8.84
CA TRP A 25 -6.45 3.28 -7.93
C TRP A 25 -7.95 2.95 -7.86
N ASP A 26 -8.80 3.96 -7.68
CA ASP A 26 -10.26 3.80 -7.58
C ASP A 26 -10.91 3.40 -8.92
N SER A 27 -10.21 3.60 -10.05
CA SER A 27 -10.70 3.18 -11.37
C SER A 27 -10.56 1.69 -11.63
N LEU A 28 -9.76 0.98 -10.82
CA LEU A 28 -9.55 -0.45 -10.95
C LEU A 28 -10.74 -1.23 -10.37
N THR A 29 -11.17 -2.27 -11.08
CA THR A 29 -12.09 -3.27 -10.51
C THR A 29 -11.42 -4.00 -9.34
N ASP A 30 -12.23 -4.62 -8.49
CA ASP A 30 -11.69 -5.40 -7.36
C ASP A 30 -10.81 -6.56 -7.86
N ALA A 31 -11.21 -7.22 -8.95
CA ALA A 31 -10.41 -8.26 -9.60
C ALA A 31 -9.06 -7.75 -10.12
N GLU A 32 -9.00 -6.55 -10.71
CA GLU A 32 -7.74 -5.94 -11.16
C GLU A 32 -6.83 -5.56 -9.98
N ARG A 33 -7.41 -5.13 -8.85
CA ARG A 33 -6.64 -4.83 -7.63
C ARG A 33 -6.09 -6.09 -6.97
N GLU A 34 -6.87 -7.16 -6.94
CA GLU A 34 -6.48 -8.44 -6.34
C GLU A 34 -5.46 -9.21 -7.21
N ALA A 35 -5.53 -9.07 -8.53
CA ALA A 35 -4.64 -9.78 -9.46
C ALA A 35 -3.16 -9.47 -9.27
N GLU A 36 -2.82 -8.25 -8.84
CA GLU A 36 -1.44 -7.80 -8.67
C GLU A 36 -0.85 -8.15 -7.28
N LEU A 37 -1.70 -8.61 -6.34
CA LEU A 37 -1.32 -8.88 -4.94
C LEU A 37 -1.76 -10.27 -4.49
N VAL A 38 -1.48 -11.28 -5.31
CA VAL A 38 -1.74 -12.68 -4.97
C VAL A 38 -0.82 -13.11 -3.82
N LEU A 39 -1.42 -13.39 -2.67
CA LEU A 39 -0.72 -13.92 -1.51
C LEU A 39 -0.47 -15.42 -1.67
N THR A 40 0.65 -15.91 -1.14
CA THR A 40 0.81 -17.36 -0.94
C THR A 40 -0.05 -17.81 0.24
N PRO A 41 -0.44 -19.11 0.30
CA PRO A 41 -1.19 -19.62 1.44
C PRO A 41 -0.51 -19.36 2.79
N GLU A 42 0.83 -19.38 2.83
CA GLU A 42 1.61 -19.09 4.03
C GLU A 42 1.53 -17.61 4.43
N GLN A 43 1.44 -16.71 3.45
CA GLN A 43 1.30 -15.27 3.71
C GLN A 43 -0.10 -14.96 4.23
N GLU A 44 -1.15 -15.55 3.64
CA GLU A 44 -2.53 -15.42 4.14
C GLU A 44 -2.62 -15.89 5.60
N LEU A 45 -2.08 -17.08 5.89
CA LEU A 45 -2.09 -17.64 7.24
C LEU A 45 -1.36 -16.74 8.24
N GLU A 46 -0.24 -16.14 7.85
CA GLU A 46 0.49 -15.23 8.72
C GLU A 46 -0.26 -13.91 8.95
N LEU A 47 -0.97 -13.39 7.94
CA LEU A 47 -1.82 -12.20 8.11
C LEU A 47 -2.96 -12.49 9.07
N ASP A 48 -3.66 -13.62 8.92
CA ASP A 48 -4.73 -14.04 9.81
C ASP A 48 -4.23 -14.20 11.25
N ARG A 49 -3.07 -14.87 11.43
CA ARG A 49 -2.44 -15.05 12.75
C ARG A 49 -2.10 -13.71 13.40
N ARG A 50 -1.53 -12.76 12.65
CA ARG A 50 -1.18 -11.42 13.17
C ARG A 50 -2.41 -10.59 13.47
N TRP A 51 -3.45 -10.71 12.65
CA TRP A 51 -4.70 -10.00 12.87
C TRP A 51 -5.39 -10.47 14.15
N ALA A 52 -5.51 -11.80 14.34
CA ALA A 52 -6.05 -12.36 15.57
C ALA A 52 -5.27 -11.91 16.81
N ALA A 53 -3.93 -11.99 16.77
CA ALA A 53 -3.08 -11.53 17.87
C ALA A 53 -3.26 -10.04 18.17
N HIS A 54 -3.44 -9.19 17.15
CA HIS A 54 -3.69 -7.76 17.34
C HIS A 54 -5.07 -7.47 17.94
N LEU A 55 -6.10 -8.25 17.58
CA LEU A 55 -7.44 -8.11 18.17
C LEU A 55 -7.44 -8.48 19.66
N GLU A 56 -6.66 -9.49 20.05
CA GLU A 56 -6.49 -9.89 21.45
C GLU A 56 -5.62 -8.90 22.25
N ASP A 57 -4.52 -8.43 21.66
CA ASP A 57 -3.61 -7.44 22.23
C ASP A 57 -3.22 -6.38 21.19
N PRO A 58 -3.92 -5.23 21.16
CA PRO A 58 -3.59 -4.14 20.24
C PRO A 58 -2.18 -3.57 20.42
N ALA A 59 -1.60 -3.69 21.63
CA ALA A 59 -0.25 -3.20 21.92
C ALA A 59 0.86 -4.10 21.36
N SER A 60 0.51 -5.31 20.88
CA SER A 60 1.45 -6.21 20.21
C SER A 60 1.96 -5.69 18.86
N ALA A 61 1.23 -4.74 18.25
CA ALA A 61 1.63 -4.13 16.99
C ALA A 61 2.69 -3.03 17.20
N ILE A 62 3.60 -2.92 16.22
CA ILE A 62 4.60 -1.85 16.20
C ILE A 62 3.96 -0.58 15.62
N PRO A 63 4.01 0.57 16.33
CA PRO A 63 3.47 1.82 15.81
C PRO A 63 4.09 2.20 14.46
N TRP A 64 3.30 2.73 13.52
CA TRP A 64 3.81 3.07 12.19
C TRP A 64 4.98 4.08 12.21
N ALA A 65 4.99 5.00 13.17
CA ALA A 65 6.11 5.92 13.37
C ALA A 65 7.43 5.20 13.71
N GLU A 66 7.34 4.10 14.47
CA GLU A 66 8.47 3.23 14.81
C GLU A 66 8.97 2.49 13.56
N VAL A 67 8.06 1.84 12.83
CA VAL A 67 8.39 1.13 11.58
C VAL A 67 9.10 2.05 10.58
N ARG A 68 8.55 3.25 10.35
CA ARG A 68 9.18 4.24 9.47
C ARG A 68 10.56 4.67 9.95
N ARG A 69 10.73 4.86 11.26
CA ARG A 69 12.03 5.25 11.82
C ARG A 69 13.07 4.17 11.57
N GLN A 70 12.71 2.90 11.70
CA GLN A 70 13.60 1.78 11.41
C GLN A 70 13.95 1.75 9.91
N LEU A 71 12.95 1.80 9.02
CA LEU A 71 13.17 1.74 7.56
C LEU A 71 13.99 2.92 7.00
N LEU A 72 13.80 4.13 7.56
CA LEU A 72 14.46 5.35 7.08
C LEU A 72 15.76 5.66 7.82
N GLY A 73 15.93 5.13 9.04
CA GLY A 73 17.14 5.27 9.85
C GLY A 73 18.21 4.23 9.55
N SER A 74 17.87 3.12 8.87
CA SER A 74 18.81 2.09 8.41
C SER A 74 19.52 2.45 7.08
N ARG A 75 19.83 3.73 6.84
CA ARG A 75 20.63 4.19 5.70
C ARG A 75 22.04 4.56 6.10
#